data_AF-A0A453P6U3-F1
#
_entry.id   AF-A0A453P6U3-F1
#
_cell.length_a   1.000
_cell.length_b   1.000
_cell.length_c   1.000
_cell.angle_alpha   90.00
_cell.angle_beta   90.00
_cell.angle_gamma   90.00
#
_symmetry.space_group_name_H-M   'P 1'
#
loop_
_entity.id
_entity.type
_entity.pdbx_description
1 polymer ?
#
loop_
_entity_poly.entity_id
_entity_poly.type
_entity_poly.pdbx_seq_one_letter_code
_entity_poly.pdbx_strand_id
1 'polypeptide(L)'
;ITLVGASRVVLLDVVWNPSVGRQAIGRAYRIGQQKIVHTYNLIAEGTQEKAKYDTQAKKDQMSKLLFSSEPQPTECSRSSEFISNDRILEQMTEDEDLKEMFVSILPSQW
;
A
#
# COMPACT_ATOMS: atom_id res chain seq x y z
N ILE A 1 -17.10 -11.63 -0.52
CA ILE A 1 -16.02 -12.65 -0.46
C ILE A 1 -15.06 -12.36 0.69
N THR A 2 -14.42 -13.37 1.26
CA THR A 2 -13.45 -13.28 2.38
C THR A 2 -12.22 -14.11 2.08
N LEU A 3 -11.04 -13.52 2.22
CA LEU A 3 -9.75 -14.11 1.87
C LEU A 3 -8.81 -14.12 3.09
N VAL A 4 -9.33 -14.58 4.24
CA VAL A 4 -8.64 -14.53 5.54
C VAL A 4 -7.36 -15.40 5.58
N GLY A 5 -7.20 -16.33 4.62
CA GLY A 5 -5.95 -17.08 4.46
C GLY A 5 -4.82 -16.31 3.77
N ALA A 6 -5.12 -15.21 3.08
CA ALA A 6 -4.13 -14.44 2.34
C ALA A 6 -3.41 -13.43 3.25
N SER A 7 -2.09 -13.52 3.33
CA SER A 7 -1.23 -12.57 4.08
C SER A 7 -0.58 -11.52 3.19
N ARG A 8 -0.76 -11.59 1.87
CA ARG A 8 -0.14 -10.67 0.90
C ARG A 8 -1.14 -10.28 -0.16
N VAL A 9 -1.18 -9.00 -0.51
CA VAL A 9 -2.07 -8.44 -1.53
C VAL A 9 -1.22 -7.63 -2.51
N VAL A 10 -1.29 -7.97 -3.80
CA VAL A 10 -0.62 -7.22 -4.87
C VAL A 10 -1.68 -6.45 -5.63
N LEU A 11 -1.57 -5.12 -5.64
CA LEU A 11 -2.37 -4.22 -6.46
C LEU A 11 -1.57 -3.93 -7.74
N LEU A 12 -2.01 -4.54 -8.84
CA LEU A 12 -1.35 -4.43 -10.14
C LEU A 12 -1.64 -3.09 -10.83
N ASP A 13 -2.88 -2.61 -10.73
CA ASP A 13 -3.32 -1.39 -11.38
C ASP A 13 -3.62 -0.29 -10.36
N VAL A 14 -3.23 0.93 -10.69
CA VAL A 14 -3.68 2.12 -9.95
C VAL A 14 -5.09 2.48 -10.40
N VAL A 15 -6.05 2.50 -9.47
CA VAL A 15 -7.46 2.88 -9.75
C VAL A 15 -7.75 4.32 -9.34
N TRP A 16 -8.64 5.03 -10.04
CA TRP A 16 -8.95 6.44 -9.71
C TRP A 16 -9.63 6.64 -8.35
N ASN A 17 -10.35 5.62 -7.87
CA ASN A 17 -11.09 5.64 -6.62
C ASN A 17 -10.31 4.86 -5.54
N PRO A 18 -9.72 5.53 -4.53
CA PRO A 18 -8.95 4.86 -3.47
C PRO A 18 -9.77 3.84 -2.68
N SER A 19 -11.09 4.04 -2.58
CA SER A 19 -11.97 3.13 -1.85
C SER A 19 -12.04 1.73 -2.47
N VAL A 20 -11.79 1.59 -3.77
CA VAL A 20 -11.75 0.27 -4.43
C VAL A 20 -10.55 -0.54 -3.95
N GLY A 21 -9.36 0.07 -3.90
CA GLY A 21 -8.16 -0.56 -3.34
C GLY A 21 -8.32 -0.94 -1.88
N ARG A 22 -8.87 -0.03 -1.05
CA ARG A 22 -9.18 -0.32 0.36
C ARG A 22 -10.15 -1.49 0.52
N GLN A 23 -11.19 -1.56 -0.32
CA GLN A 23 -12.13 -2.68 -0.28
C GLN A 23 -11.48 -4.00 -0.68
N ALA A 24 -10.56 -4.00 -1.65
CA ALA A 24 -9.80 -5.17 -2.05
C ALA A 24 -8.92 -5.66 -0.89
N ILE A 25 -8.15 -4.77 -0.26
CA ILE A 25 -7.33 -5.07 0.92
C ILE A 25 -8.20 -5.61 2.07
N GLY A 26 -9.36 -5.00 2.32
CA GLY A 26 -10.31 -5.44 3.34
C GLY A 26 -10.94 -6.82 3.09
N ARG A 27 -10.73 -7.44 1.92
CA ARG A 27 -11.09 -8.86 1.71
C ARG A 27 -10.11 -9.79 2.41
N ALA A 28 -8.82 -9.43 2.47
CA ALA A 28 -7.76 -10.19 3.13
C ALA A 28 -7.56 -9.75 4.59
N TYR A 29 -7.54 -8.43 4.83
CA TYR A 29 -7.53 -7.85 6.17
C TYR A 29 -8.95 -7.82 6.74
N ARG A 30 -9.34 -8.92 7.39
CA ARG A 30 -10.67 -9.07 8.00
C ARG A 30 -10.57 -9.82 9.33
N ILE A 31 -11.64 -9.75 10.11
CA ILE A 31 -11.82 -10.51 11.35
C ILE A 31 -11.50 -11.99 11.09
N GLY A 32 -10.62 -12.56 11.90
CA GLY A 32 -10.10 -13.92 11.76
C GLY A 32 -8.70 -14.00 11.14
N GLN A 33 -8.15 -12.91 10.61
CA GLN A 33 -6.77 -12.87 10.14
C GLN A 33 -5.81 -12.90 11.33
N GLN A 34 -4.83 -13.81 11.29
CA GLN A 34 -3.83 -13.97 12.35
C GLN A 34 -2.45 -13.47 11.95
N LYS A 35 -2.18 -13.33 10.65
CA LYS A 35 -0.88 -12.89 10.11
C LYS A 35 -0.95 -11.43 9.68
N ILE A 36 0.20 -10.76 9.69
CA ILE A 36 0.34 -9.41 9.12
C ILE A 36 0.03 -9.49 7.62
N VAL A 37 -0.81 -8.57 7.14
CA VAL A 37 -1.16 -8.48 5.72
C VAL A 37 -0.28 -7.43 5.06
N HIS A 38 0.65 -7.86 4.22
CA HIS A 38 1.48 -6.95 3.42
C HIS A 38 0.75 -6.58 2.12
N THR A 39 0.78 -5.31 1.75
CA THR A 39 0.19 -4.83 0.49
C THR A 39 1.26 -4.18 -0.36
N TYR A 40 1.35 -4.60 -1.62
CA TYR A 40 2.26 -4.01 -2.60
C TYR A 40 1.45 -3.33 -3.70
N ASN A 41 1.80 -2.08 -3.99
CA ASN A 41 1.26 -1.36 -5.12
C ASN A 41 2.33 -1.32 -6.20
N LEU A 42 2.08 -2.01 -7.31
CA LEU A 42 2.95 -1.90 -8.48
C LEU A 42 2.52 -0.65 -9.26
N ILE A 43 3.51 0.13 -9.67
CA ILE A 43 3.31 1.35 -10.45
C ILE A 43 4.36 1.32 -11.54
N ALA A 44 3.94 1.27 -12.80
CA ALA A 44 4.86 1.23 -13.92
C ALA A 44 5.54 2.59 -14.11
N GLU A 45 6.87 2.58 -14.08
CA GLU A 45 7.69 3.76 -14.40
C GLU A 45 7.53 4.14 -15.88
N GLY A 46 7.63 5.44 -16.19
CA GLY A 46 7.51 5.96 -17.56
C GLY A 46 6.08 5.99 -18.10
N THR A 47 5.09 5.58 -17.30
CA THR A 47 3.67 5.62 -17.67
C THR A 47 2.89 6.71 -16.92
N GLN A 48 1.63 6.92 -17.31
CA GLN A 48 0.70 7.83 -16.63
C GLN A 48 0.24 7.30 -15.24
N GLU A 49 0.63 6.08 -14.86
CA GLU A 49 0.21 5.47 -13.59
C GLU A 49 0.72 6.23 -12.37
N LYS A 50 1.92 6.80 -12.44
CA LYS A 50 2.46 7.62 -11.35
C LYS A 50 1.61 8.85 -11.08
N ALA A 51 1.23 9.59 -12.12
CA ALA A 51 0.35 10.76 -11.99
C ALA A 51 -1.06 10.38 -11.48
N LYS A 52 -1.57 9.22 -11.92
CA LYS A 52 -2.83 8.66 -11.43
C LYS A 52 -2.76 8.31 -9.95
N TYR A 53 -1.65 7.72 -9.50
CA TYR A 53 -1.40 7.38 -8.10
C TYR A 53 -1.34 8.64 -7.23
N ASP A 54 -0.61 9.66 -7.65
CA ASP A 54 -0.49 10.91 -6.88
C ASP A 54 -1.86 11.60 -6.73
N THR A 55 -2.68 11.56 -7.80
CA THR A 55 -4.06 12.06 -7.75
C THR A 55 -4.93 11.24 -6.80
N GLN A 56 -4.80 9.91 -6.81
CA GLN A 56 -5.52 9.01 -5.92
C GLN A 56 -5.15 9.27 -4.46
N ALA A 57 -3.85 9.40 -4.16
CA ALA A 57 -3.33 9.70 -2.83
C ALA A 57 -3.86 11.04 -2.30
N LYS A 58 -3.88 12.08 -3.15
CA LYS A 58 -4.47 13.39 -2.79
C LYS A 58 -5.95 13.29 -2.45
N LYS A 59 -6.73 12.54 -3.24
CA LYS A 59 -8.16 12.29 -2.95
C LYS A 59 -8.34 11.57 -1.62
N ASP A 60 -7.48 10.59 -1.33
CA ASP A 60 -7.54 9.85 -0.07
C ASP A 60 -7.19 10.73 1.13
N GLN A 61 -6.11 11.50 1.04
CA GLN A 61 -5.71 12.44 2.09
C GLN A 61 -6.80 13.48 2.37
N MET A 62 -7.40 14.06 1.33
CA MET A 62 -8.53 14.99 1.49
C MET A 62 -9.70 14.31 2.19
N SER A 63 -10.05 13.08 1.80
CA SER A 63 -11.09 12.30 2.48
C SER A 63 -10.76 12.09 3.96
N LYS A 64 -9.52 11.71 4.29
CA LYS A 64 -9.08 11.54 5.68
C LYS A 64 -9.25 12.84 6.47
N LEU A 65 -8.79 13.97 5.95
CA LEU A 65 -8.89 15.27 6.62
C LEU A 65 -10.34 15.67 6.92
N LEU A 66 -11.25 15.45 5.97
CA LEU A 66 -12.67 15.80 6.15
C LEU A 66 -13.35 14.95 7.22
N PHE A 67 -12.97 13.68 7.36
CA PHE A 67 -13.56 12.75 8.34
C PHE A 67 -12.73 12.65 9.64
N SER A 68 -11.65 13.41 9.78
CA SER A 68 -10.85 13.44 11.01
C SER A 68 -11.52 14.39 12.01
N SER A 69 -12.02 13.85 13.12
CA SER A 69 -12.62 14.67 14.19
C SER A 69 -11.59 15.34 15.10
N GLU A 70 -10.32 14.95 15.01
CA GLU A 70 -9.20 15.50 15.78
C GLU A 70 -8.16 16.11 14.83
N PRO A 71 -7.49 17.22 15.21
CA PRO A 71 -6.35 17.73 14.47
C PRO A 71 -5.24 16.68 14.52
N GLN A 72 -4.94 16.08 13.37
CA GLN A 72 -3.77 15.23 13.22
C GLN A 72 -2.53 16.07 13.54
N PRO A 73 -1.62 15.65 14.44
CA PRO A 73 -0.35 16.33 14.57
C PRO A 73 0.30 16.40 13.19
N THR A 74 0.81 17.58 12.83
CA THR A 74 1.44 17.89 11.53
C THR A 74 2.61 16.99 11.17
N GLU A 75 3.02 16.12 12.09
CA GLU A 75 3.89 14.99 11.85
C GLU A 75 3.17 13.74 12.33
N CYS A 76 2.65 12.95 11.39
CA CYS A 76 2.55 11.54 11.68
C CYS A 76 3.99 11.03 11.72
N SER A 77 4.60 11.05 12.91
CA SER A 77 5.65 10.10 13.24
C SER A 77 5.01 8.72 13.15
N ARG A 78 4.76 8.24 11.92
CA ARG A 78 4.51 6.83 11.66
C ARG A 78 5.78 6.18 12.15
N SER A 79 5.69 5.53 13.30
CA SER A 79 6.84 4.87 13.89
C SER A 79 7.51 4.05 12.80
N SER A 80 8.75 4.42 12.51
CA SER A 80 9.67 3.67 11.65
C SER A 80 9.77 2.20 12.08
N GLU A 81 9.29 1.86 13.28
CA GLU A 81 9.21 0.54 13.89
C GLU A 81 8.15 -0.41 13.28
N PHE A 82 7.15 0.06 12.53
CA PHE A 82 6.19 -0.83 11.86
C PHE A 82 6.56 -1.23 10.43
N ILE A 83 7.75 -0.82 9.95
CA ILE A 83 8.39 -1.52 8.84
C ILE A 83 8.80 -2.88 9.41
N SER A 84 7.85 -3.80 9.50
CA SER A 84 8.19 -5.21 9.51
C SER A 84 8.99 -5.41 8.24
N ASN A 85 10.32 -5.53 8.37
CA ASN A 85 11.21 -5.89 7.28
C ASN A 85 10.63 -7.16 6.68
N ASP A 86 9.92 -6.97 5.58
CA ASP A 86 9.20 -8.03 4.94
C ASP A 86 10.24 -8.89 4.25
N ARG A 87 10.63 -9.98 4.91
CA ARG A 87 11.67 -10.88 4.43
C ARG A 87 11.45 -11.30 2.98
N ILE A 88 10.20 -11.42 2.52
CA ILE A 88 9.92 -11.79 1.13
C ILE A 88 10.22 -10.62 0.20
N LEU A 89 9.85 -9.39 0.56
CA LEU A 89 10.19 -8.22 -0.25
C LEU A 89 11.71 -8.01 -0.33
N GLU A 90 12.41 -8.21 0.78
CA GLU A 90 13.87 -8.19 0.85
C GLU A 90 14.47 -9.25 -0.10
N GLN A 91 14.04 -10.51 0.02
CA GLN A 91 14.48 -11.59 -0.86
C GLN A 91 14.16 -11.33 -2.35
N MET A 92 13.00 -10.75 -2.66
CA MET A 92 12.63 -10.39 -4.04
C MET A 92 13.52 -9.28 -4.62
N THR A 93 14.07 -8.42 -3.77
CA THR A 93 14.96 -7.32 -4.19
C THR A 93 16.41 -7.78 -4.33
N GLU A 94 16.79 -8.83 -3.62
CA GLU A 94 18.11 -9.47 -3.73
C GLU A 94 18.23 -10.43 -4.92
N ASP A 95 17.11 -10.97 -5.41
CA ASP A 95 17.06 -11.89 -6.54
C ASP A 95 17.48 -11.19 -7.85
N GLU A 96 18.55 -11.65 -8.49
CA GLU A 96 19.14 -11.02 -9.68
C GLU A 96 18.17 -10.96 -10.88
N ASP A 97 17.22 -11.90 -10.99
CA ASP A 97 16.26 -11.92 -12.10
C ASP A 97 15.13 -10.88 -11.89
N LEU A 98 14.84 -10.53 -10.63
CA LEU A 98 13.75 -9.61 -10.27
C LEU A 98 14.23 -8.21 -9.88
N LYS A 99 15.50 -8.06 -9.50
CA LYS A 99 16.10 -6.81 -9.05
C LYS A 99 15.95 -5.68 -10.09
N GLU A 100 16.14 -6.01 -11.36
CA GLU A 100 16.01 -5.05 -12.46
C GLU A 100 14.55 -4.61 -12.72
N MET A 101 13.56 -5.33 -12.20
CA MET A 101 12.15 -4.96 -12.31
C MET A 101 11.76 -3.81 -11.37
N PHE A 102 12.41 -3.69 -10.21
CA PHE A 102 12.03 -2.76 -9.15
C PHE A 102 12.97 -1.54 -9.12
N VAL A 103 12.61 -0.49 -9.86
CA VAL A 103 13.42 0.74 -9.94
C VAL A 103 13.44 1.51 -8.62
N SER A 104 12.30 1.59 -7.93
CA SER A 104 12.21 2.23 -6.62
C SER A 104 11.17 1.56 -5.73
N ILE A 105 11.51 1.39 -4.45
CA ILE A 105 10.60 0.90 -3.41
C ILE A 105 10.26 2.07 -2.50
N LEU A 106 9.01 2.52 -2.56
CA LEU A 106 8.56 3.66 -1.78
C LEU A 106 7.74 3.17 -0.58
N PRO A 107 8.07 3.57 0.65
CA PRO A 107 7.21 3.30 1.79
C PRO A 107 5.89 4.04 1.58
N SER A 108 4.81 3.30 1.74
CA SER A 108 3.47 3.83 1.51
C SER A 108 3.14 4.88 2.58
N GLN A 109 2.98 6.15 2.19
CA GLN A 109 2.61 7.25 3.08
C GLN A 109 1.11 7.20 3.43
N TRP A 110 0.70 6.26 4.30
CA TRP A 110 -0.69 6.15 4.78
C TRP A 110 -0.82 6.45 6.25
#